data_AF-A0A532DA58-F1
#
_entry.id   AF-A0A532DA58-F1
#
_cell.length_a   1.000
_cell.length_b   1.000
_cell.length_c   1.000
_cell.angle_alpha   90.00
_cell.angle_beta   90.00
_cell.angle_gamma   90.00
#
_symmetry.space_group_name_H-M   'P 1'
#
loop_
_entity.id
_entity.type
_entity.pdbx_description
1 polymer ?
#
loop_
_entity_poly.entity_id
_entity_poly.type
_entity_poly.pdbx_seq_one_letter_code
_entity_poly.pdbx_strand_id
1 'polypeptide(L)'
;MKQFPGVLESWKETAGKTIKAIVPLKSKPEEVVVIFSDGSFVLAPAHVPEPWELTDGLTEARSVLEPSHREAYAEHDRLTAKDRDATRAARTDKIIGAIQNNLEQIPDLKERIKALVKEWK
;
A
#
# COMPACT_ATOMS: atom_id res chain seq x y z
N MET A 1 -18.52 -11.48 -31.34
CA MET A 1 -17.18 -11.93 -31.78
C MET A 1 -16.74 -13.05 -30.85
N LYS A 2 -16.63 -14.30 -31.32
CA LYS A 2 -15.98 -15.36 -30.54
C LYS A 2 -14.47 -15.04 -30.52
N GLN A 3 -13.85 -15.05 -29.34
CA GLN A 3 -12.50 -14.56 -29.00
C GLN A 3 -11.53 -14.53 -30.18
N PHE A 4 -11.04 -13.34 -30.51
CA PHE A 4 -9.97 -13.18 -31.49
C PHE A 4 -8.73 -13.97 -31.01
N PRO A 5 -8.01 -14.70 -31.89
CA PRO A 5 -6.84 -15.47 -31.48
C PRO A 5 -5.80 -14.61 -30.76
N GLY A 6 -5.37 -15.06 -29.57
CA GLY A 6 -4.35 -14.36 -28.77
C GLY A 6 -4.90 -13.34 -27.76
N VAL A 7 -6.23 -13.15 -27.68
CA VAL A 7 -6.84 -12.39 -26.58
C VAL A 7 -6.63 -13.13 -25.26
N LEU A 8 -6.03 -12.47 -24.28
CA LEU A 8 -5.93 -12.94 -22.90
C LEU A 8 -7.06 -12.31 -22.08
N GLU A 9 -7.69 -13.10 -21.20
CA GLU A 9 -8.81 -12.65 -20.38
C GLU A 9 -8.40 -12.29 -18.96
N SER A 10 -7.22 -12.74 -18.52
CA SER A 10 -6.69 -12.48 -17.20
C SER A 10 -5.24 -11.97 -17.24
N TRP A 11 -4.93 -11.02 -16.35
CA TRP A 11 -3.57 -10.60 -16.07
C TRP A 11 -2.65 -11.73 -15.60
N LYS A 12 -3.20 -12.80 -15.01
CA LYS A 12 -2.38 -13.97 -14.63
C LYS A 12 -1.75 -14.64 -15.84
N GLU A 13 -2.41 -14.58 -17.00
CA GLU A 13 -1.91 -15.17 -18.25
C GLU A 13 -0.78 -14.34 -18.88
N THR A 14 -0.56 -13.11 -18.41
CA THR A 14 0.51 -12.23 -18.90
C THR A 14 1.84 -12.44 -18.19
N ALA A 15 1.86 -13.22 -17.10
CA ALA A 15 3.06 -13.46 -16.29
C ALA A 15 4.20 -14.01 -17.14
N GLY A 16 5.37 -13.35 -17.07
CA GLY A 16 6.57 -13.73 -17.82
C GLY A 16 6.57 -13.33 -19.31
N LYS A 17 5.47 -12.75 -19.84
CA LYS A 17 5.45 -12.27 -21.23
C LYS A 17 6.19 -10.95 -21.37
N THR A 18 6.87 -10.78 -22.50
CA THR A 18 7.56 -9.54 -22.85
C THR A 18 6.62 -8.63 -23.62
N ILE A 19 6.48 -7.38 -23.17
CA ILE A 19 5.69 -6.35 -23.87
C ILE A 19 6.43 -5.95 -25.16
N LYS A 20 5.72 -6.01 -26.28
CA LYS A 20 6.18 -5.55 -27.61
C LYS A 20 5.70 -4.13 -27.91
N ALA A 21 4.45 -3.81 -27.59
CA ALA A 21 3.87 -2.50 -27.84
C ALA A 21 2.69 -2.23 -26.89
N ILE A 22 2.45 -0.94 -26.62
CA ILE A 22 1.26 -0.45 -25.93
C ILE A 22 0.58 0.54 -26.88
N VAL A 23 -0.68 0.26 -27.24
CA VAL A 23 -1.44 1.06 -28.23
C VAL A 23 -2.70 1.63 -27.57
N PRO A 24 -2.82 2.94 -27.41
CA PRO A 24 -4.04 3.57 -26.91
C PRO A 24 -5.22 3.33 -27.85
N LEU A 25 -6.40 3.05 -27.30
CA LEU A 25 -7.62 2.94 -28.09
C LEU A 25 -8.11 4.32 -28.50
N LYS A 26 -8.25 4.54 -29.82
CA LYS A 26 -8.77 5.82 -30.35
C LYS A 26 -10.19 6.13 -29.88
N SER A 27 -11.00 5.09 -29.69
CA SER A 27 -12.39 5.22 -29.23
C SER A 27 -12.52 5.42 -27.72
N LYS A 28 -11.48 5.06 -26.96
CA LYS A 28 -11.49 5.07 -25.49
C LYS A 28 -10.06 5.29 -24.97
N PRO A 29 -9.57 6.54 -24.91
CA PRO A 29 -8.18 6.86 -24.60
C PRO A 29 -7.70 6.38 -23.23
N GLU A 30 -8.62 6.15 -22.30
CA GLU A 30 -8.41 5.53 -20.99
C GLU A 30 -8.27 4.01 -21.05
N GLU A 31 -8.21 3.41 -22.23
CA GLU A 31 -7.88 2.00 -22.44
C GLU A 31 -6.74 1.84 -23.44
N VAL A 32 -5.91 0.84 -23.20
CA VAL A 32 -4.77 0.49 -24.04
C VAL A 32 -4.81 -0.99 -24.39
N VAL A 33 -4.31 -1.30 -25.58
CA VAL A 33 -3.98 -2.67 -25.97
C VAL A 33 -2.52 -2.92 -25.62
N VAL A 34 -2.26 -3.87 -24.73
CA VAL A 34 -0.90 -4.35 -24.43
C VAL A 34 -0.63 -5.57 -25.30
N ILE A 35 0.34 -5.47 -26.20
CA ILE A 35 0.70 -6.51 -27.17
C ILE A 35 2.01 -7.16 -26.71
N PHE A 36 2.01 -8.48 -26.59
CA PHE A 36 3.19 -9.26 -26.21
C PHE A 36 3.96 -9.78 -27.42
N SER A 37 5.23 -10.11 -27.22
CA SER A 37 6.13 -10.56 -28.29
C SER A 37 5.70 -11.86 -28.97
N ASP A 38 4.90 -12.70 -28.30
CA ASP A 38 4.32 -13.94 -28.84
C ASP A 38 3.03 -13.73 -29.65
N GLY A 39 2.61 -12.47 -29.83
CA GLY A 39 1.40 -12.12 -30.57
C GLY A 39 0.11 -12.17 -29.76
N SER A 40 0.17 -12.58 -28.48
CA SER A 40 -0.96 -12.42 -27.56
C SER A 40 -1.13 -10.97 -27.10
N PHE A 41 -2.31 -10.61 -26.62
CA PHE A 41 -2.61 -9.26 -26.16
C PHE A 41 -3.74 -9.22 -25.13
N VAL A 42 -3.77 -8.14 -24.34
CA VAL A 42 -4.82 -7.86 -23.35
C VAL A 42 -5.29 -6.42 -23.47
N LEU A 43 -6.57 -6.19 -23.18
CA LEU A 43 -7.12 -4.84 -23.01
C LEU A 43 -6.98 -4.42 -21.55
N ALA A 44 -6.38 -3.26 -21.33
CA ALA A 44 -6.07 -2.74 -20.01
C ALA A 44 -6.58 -1.30 -19.88
N PRO A 45 -7.19 -0.92 -18.74
CA PRO A 45 -7.43 0.48 -18.45
C PRO A 45 -6.09 1.20 -18.26
N ALA A 46 -5.98 2.41 -18.80
CA ALA A 46 -4.96 3.38 -18.42
C ALA A 46 -5.31 3.88 -17.01
N HIS A 47 -4.55 3.42 -16.01
CA HIS A 47 -4.83 3.70 -14.61
C HIS A 47 -4.02 4.89 -14.10
N VAL A 48 -4.69 5.81 -13.41
CA VAL A 48 -4.04 6.81 -12.55
C VAL A 48 -4.23 6.32 -11.12
N PRO A 49 -3.19 5.80 -10.45
CA PRO A 49 -3.36 5.18 -9.14
C PRO A 49 -3.70 6.21 -8.06
N GLU A 50 -4.67 5.87 -7.23
CA GLU A 50 -4.90 6.57 -5.97
C GLU A 50 -3.71 6.35 -5.01
N PRO A 51 -3.43 7.26 -4.07
CA PRO A 51 -2.25 7.15 -3.20
C PRO A 51 -2.15 5.82 -2.42
N TRP A 52 -3.29 5.26 -2.02
CA TRP A 52 -3.34 3.98 -1.31
C TRP A 52 -3.02 2.80 -2.23
N GLU A 53 -3.49 2.81 -3.49
CA GLU A 53 -3.19 1.80 -4.50
C GLU A 53 -1.72 1.83 -4.89
N LEU A 54 -1.13 3.03 -4.97
CA LEU A 54 0.29 3.19 -5.22
C LEU A 54 1.13 2.60 -4.09
N THR A 55 0.74 2.85 -2.83
CA THR A 55 1.46 2.31 -1.66
C THR A 55 1.38 0.79 -1.59
N ASP A 56 0.21 0.23 -1.86
CA ASP A 56 -0.01 -1.22 -1.93
C ASP A 56 0.82 -1.85 -3.07
N GLY A 57 0.74 -1.26 -4.27
CA GLY A 57 1.51 -1.71 -5.43
C GLY A 57 3.02 -1.64 -5.22
N LEU A 58 3.55 -0.59 -4.60
CA LEU A 58 4.97 -0.48 -4.25
C LEU A 58 5.40 -1.54 -3.23
N THR A 59 4.50 -1.94 -2.32
CA THR A 59 4.76 -2.99 -1.34
C THR A 59 4.84 -4.36 -2.00
N GLU A 60 3.83 -4.72 -2.81
CA GLU A 60 3.76 -6.01 -3.50
C GLU A 60 4.87 -6.18 -4.56
N ALA A 61 5.21 -5.10 -5.28
CA ALA A 61 6.23 -5.13 -6.33
C ALA A 61 7.67 -4.92 -5.80
N ARG A 62 7.85 -4.77 -4.48
CA ARG A 62 9.14 -4.39 -3.87
C ARG A 62 10.30 -5.29 -4.29
N SER A 63 10.10 -6.61 -4.29
CA SER A 63 11.14 -7.58 -4.67
C SER A 63 11.71 -7.36 -6.08
N VAL A 64 10.92 -6.76 -6.97
CA VAL A 64 11.27 -6.48 -8.36
C VAL A 64 11.76 -5.04 -8.53
N LEU A 65 11.16 -4.06 -7.85
CA LEU A 65 11.42 -2.63 -8.05
C LEU A 65 12.56 -2.09 -7.16
N GLU A 66 12.71 -2.59 -5.94
CA GLU A 66 13.71 -2.09 -4.99
C GLU A 66 15.15 -2.18 -5.52
N PRO A 67 15.58 -3.26 -6.21
CA PRO A 67 16.93 -3.32 -6.77
C PRO A 67 17.29 -2.12 -7.65
N SER A 68 16.32 -1.59 -8.40
CA SER A 68 16.47 -0.44 -9.31
C SER A 68 16.20 0.91 -8.64
N HIS A 69 15.49 0.92 -7.50
CA HIS A 69 15.01 2.13 -6.83
C HIS A 69 15.32 2.17 -5.33
N ARG A 70 16.50 1.67 -4.93
CA ARG A 70 16.87 1.47 -3.51
C ARG A 70 16.72 2.72 -2.65
N GLU A 71 17.19 3.87 -3.13
CA GLU A 71 17.13 5.12 -2.37
C GLU A 71 15.69 5.59 -2.13
N ALA A 72 14.81 5.40 -3.12
CA ALA A 72 13.39 5.74 -2.99
C ALA A 72 12.70 4.84 -1.95
N TYR A 73 12.99 3.54 -1.95
CA TYR A 73 12.47 2.63 -0.93
C TYR A 73 13.03 2.91 0.47
N ALA A 74 14.32 3.26 0.59
CA ALA A 74 14.92 3.63 1.87
C ALA A 74 14.28 4.90 2.46
N GLU A 75 14.02 5.92 1.63
CA GLU A 75 13.32 7.12 2.08
C GLU A 75 11.85 6.83 2.42
N HIS A 76 11.16 6.02 1.60
CA HIS A 76 9.81 5.56 1.90
C HIS A 76 9.74 4.89 3.28
N ASP A 77 10.62 3.92 3.55
CA ASP A 77 10.67 3.22 4.85
C ASP A 77 10.95 4.18 6.01
N ARG A 78 11.85 5.16 5.82
CA ARG A 78 12.13 6.19 6.81
C ARG A 78 10.89 7.02 7.13
N LEU A 79 10.14 7.42 6.11
CA LEU A 79 8.92 8.21 6.27
C LEU A 79 7.81 7.39 6.93
N THR A 80 7.62 6.13 6.53
CA THR A 80 6.65 5.22 7.16
C THR A 80 6.98 4.98 8.63
N ALA A 81 8.25 4.80 8.97
CA ALA A 81 8.68 4.65 10.37
C ALA A 81 8.37 5.91 11.19
N LYS A 82 8.66 7.09 10.62
CA LYS A 82 8.38 8.38 11.27
C LYS A 82 6.89 8.59 11.53
N ASP A 83 6.03 8.26 10.56
CA ASP A 83 4.57 8.37 10.71
C ASP A 83 4.03 7.41 11.80
N ARG A 84 4.53 6.18 11.82
CA ARG A 84 4.19 5.20 12.86
C ARG A 84 4.55 5.70 14.26
N ASP A 85 5.74 6.28 14.40
CA ASP A 85 6.21 6.80 15.69
C ASP A 85 5.39 8.02 16.13
N ALA A 86 5.05 8.92 15.20
CA ALA A 86 4.16 10.06 15.47
C ALA A 86 2.76 9.59 15.90
N THR A 87 2.20 8.59 15.21
CA THR A 87 0.89 8.01 15.55
C THR A 87 0.91 7.35 16.93
N ARG A 88 1.99 6.65 17.27
CA ARG A 88 2.17 6.03 18.59
C ARG A 88 2.27 7.09 19.68
N ALA A 89 3.01 8.17 19.46
CA ALA A 89 3.14 9.28 20.40
C ALA A 89 1.77 9.94 20.64
N ALA A 90 1.05 10.32 19.58
CA ALA A 90 -0.28 10.92 19.69
C ALA A 90 -1.28 10.03 20.43
N ARG A 91 -1.24 8.70 20.18
CA ARG A 91 -2.09 7.75 20.91
C ARG A 91 -1.74 7.68 22.40
N THR A 92 -0.45 7.73 22.72
CA THR A 92 0.03 7.73 24.11
C THR A 92 -0.43 8.97 24.84
N ASP A 93 -0.27 10.15 24.23
CA ASP A 93 -0.71 11.43 24.80
C ASP A 93 -2.22 11.44 25.06
N LYS A 94 -3.01 10.90 24.12
CA LYS A 94 -4.46 10.74 24.29
C LYS A 94 -4.81 9.88 25.51
N ILE A 95 -4.09 8.77 25.72
CA ILE A 95 -4.31 7.89 26.88
C ILE A 95 -3.94 8.60 28.18
N ILE A 96 -2.79 9.28 28.22
CA ILE A 96 -2.34 10.02 29.41
C ILE A 96 -3.33 11.14 29.74
N GLY A 97 -3.78 11.92 28.75
CA GLY A 97 -4.79 12.94 28.94
C GLY A 97 -6.11 12.36 29.47
N ALA A 98 -6.55 11.22 28.94
CA ALA A 98 -7.74 10.53 29.44
C ALA A 98 -7.58 10.08 30.90
N ILE A 99 -6.41 9.58 31.29
CA ILE A 99 -6.12 9.23 32.68
C ILE A 99 -6.18 10.48 33.57
N GLN A 100 -5.47 11.54 33.18
CA GLN A 100 -5.42 12.80 33.93
C GLN A 100 -6.81 13.39 34.18
N ASN A 101 -7.65 13.45 33.14
CA ASN A 101 -9.00 13.99 33.24
C ASN A 101 -9.92 13.20 34.19
N ASN A 102 -9.62 11.91 34.43
CA ASN A 102 -10.44 11.04 35.27
C ASN A 102 -9.87 10.85 36.68
N LEU A 103 -8.66 11.33 36.98
CA LEU A 103 -8.03 11.15 38.30
C LEU A 103 -8.80 11.82 39.43
N GLU A 104 -9.42 12.98 39.17
CA GLU A 104 -10.23 13.69 40.19
C GLU A 104 -11.57 13.01 40.44
N GLN A 105 -12.15 12.37 39.42
CA GLN A 105 -13.46 11.72 39.49
C GLN A 105 -13.38 10.26 39.96
N ILE A 106 -12.21 9.63 39.80
CA ILE A 106 -11.96 8.23 40.18
C ILE A 106 -10.72 8.19 41.08
N PRO A 107 -10.84 8.47 42.39
CA PRO A 107 -9.69 8.55 43.30
C PRO A 107 -8.84 7.27 43.35
N ASP A 108 -9.48 6.10 43.26
CA ASP A 108 -8.81 4.80 43.28
C ASP A 108 -8.04 4.47 41.99
N LEU A 109 -8.26 5.23 40.91
CA LEU A 109 -7.58 5.01 39.62
C LEU A 109 -6.07 5.09 39.77
N LYS A 110 -5.57 6.00 40.60
CA LYS A 110 -4.14 6.17 40.88
C LYS A 110 -3.53 4.91 41.49
N GLU A 111 -4.19 4.31 42.46
CA GLU A 111 -3.70 3.09 43.12
C GLU A 111 -3.78 1.88 42.20
N ARG A 112 -4.83 1.79 41.37
CA ARG A 112 -4.95 0.76 40.33
C ARG A 112 -3.84 0.86 39.27
N ILE A 113 -3.51 2.06 38.82
CA ILE A 113 -2.39 2.27 37.88
C ILE A 113 -1.06 1.85 38.51
N LYS A 114 -0.80 2.22 39.77
CA LYS A 114 0.40 1.79 40.49
C LYS A 114 0.49 0.27 40.63
N ALA A 115 -0.62 -0.41 40.85
CA ALA A 115 -0.67 -1.87 40.89
C ALA A 115 -0.28 -2.49 39.54
N LEU A 116 -0.84 -1.97 38.44
CA LEU A 116 -0.50 -2.42 37.07
C LEU A 116 1.00 -2.28 36.76
N VAL A 117 1.62 -1.17 37.17
CA VAL A 117 3.07 -0.96 36.98
C VAL A 117 3.91 -2.02 37.70
N LYS A 118 3.46 -2.51 38.87
CA LYS A 118 4.17 -3.56 39.63
C LYS A 118 4.09 -4.93 38.96
N GLU A 119 3.10 -5.16 38.09
CA GLU A 119 2.90 -6.41 37.36
C GLU A 119 3.73 -6.49 36.08
N TRP A 120 4.28 -5.37 35.60
CA TRP A 120 5.19 -5.32 34.46
C TRP A 120 6.59 -5.79 34.87
N LYS A 121 6.80 -7.11 34.88
CA LYS A 121 8.13 -7.74 34.88
C LYS A 121 8.64 -7.92 33.46
#